data_AF-A0A8C8JEQ0-F1
#
_entry.id   AF-A0A8C8JEQ0-F1
#
_cell.length_a   1.000
_cell.length_b   1.000
_cell.length_c   1.000
_cell.angle_alpha   90.00
_cell.angle_beta   90.00
_cell.angle_gamma   90.00
#
_symmetry.space_group_name_H-M   'P 1'
#
loop_
_entity.id
_entity.type
_entity.pdbx_description
1 polymer ?
#
loop_
_entity_poly.entity_id
_entity_poly.type
_entity_poly.pdbx_seq_one_letter_code
_entity_poly.pdbx_strand_id
1 'polypeptide(L)'
;MVKHQPLQVYERQLCLSCLTGIYGCRWKRYQRSHDDTTKWEFLWSLILFFTFSLLLVWFYFWWEAHNDYNEFNWFLYNRSGEWIDGTVPILATTAAGFTYIAFLMILALCHIAVGQQLNLHWLHKIGVSTALLTTAIGFISVNQTWGEEWAVIPISLQATGPFLHLGALVAVTALAWLVAGQVARSEKTMFQVVVLLLYLSVLLGLYMAPLSITSPCIMDHANLTPRPDVIGHQGAPMLAPENTILSFQRALQMNVSGLEADVAISLDGVPFLMRDRTLRRTTDVGKVFPARQLDDASSFNWTDLHSLNAGQWFLKEDPFWTVQSMAQREVMLVGNQSVCSLEQLLRLATLHNHTVVFDLRRPPHGHPCYHSWINDTLGVILLSGIPQHLVRLASNIV
;
A
#
# COMPACT_ATOMS: atom_id res chain seq x y z
N MET A 1 -7.60 -30.34 70.76
CA MET A 1 -8.12 -30.38 69.38
C MET A 1 -7.10 -29.73 68.46
N VAL A 2 -6.32 -30.55 67.75
CA VAL A 2 -5.42 -30.07 66.70
C VAL A 2 -6.30 -29.67 65.51
N LYS A 3 -6.31 -28.38 65.15
CA LYS A 3 -6.97 -27.92 63.92
C LYS A 3 -6.21 -28.51 62.73
N HIS A 4 -6.79 -29.53 62.09
CA HIS A 4 -6.32 -29.95 60.78
C HIS A 4 -6.52 -28.78 59.81
N GLN A 5 -5.41 -28.25 59.28
CA GLN A 5 -5.46 -27.42 58.08
C GLN A 5 -6.11 -28.25 56.96
N PRO A 6 -7.08 -27.69 56.21
CA PRO A 6 -7.65 -28.40 55.07
C PRO A 6 -6.52 -28.72 54.09
N LEU A 7 -6.45 -29.99 53.67
CA LEU A 7 -5.51 -30.48 52.66
C LEU A 7 -5.62 -29.61 51.41
N GLN A 8 -4.54 -28.89 51.11
CA GLN A 8 -4.40 -28.08 49.90
C GLN A 8 -4.40 -29.00 48.67
N VAL A 9 -5.50 -29.00 47.93
CA VAL A 9 -5.62 -29.72 46.66
C VAL A 9 -4.84 -28.93 45.61
N TYR A 10 -3.60 -29.35 45.34
CA TYR A 10 -2.79 -28.83 44.24
C TYR A 10 -3.23 -29.48 42.92
N GLU A 11 -4.17 -28.87 42.21
CA GLU A 11 -4.44 -29.26 40.82
C GLU A 11 -3.24 -28.94 39.92
N ARG A 12 -2.86 -29.90 39.09
CA ARG A 12 -1.74 -29.80 38.15
C ARG A 12 -2.17 -29.01 36.91
N GLN A 13 -2.39 -27.70 37.06
CA GLN A 13 -2.77 -26.84 35.94
C GLN A 13 -1.53 -26.44 35.12
N LEU A 14 -1.03 -27.34 34.27
CA LEU A 14 0.13 -27.11 33.39
C LEU A 14 -0.02 -25.81 32.58
N CYS A 15 -1.22 -25.52 32.09
CA CYS A 15 -1.56 -24.31 31.35
C CYS A 15 -1.33 -23.04 32.19
N LEU A 16 -1.68 -23.05 33.47
CA LEU A 16 -1.50 -21.92 34.38
C LEU A 16 -0.01 -21.63 34.62
N SER A 17 0.79 -22.68 34.84
CA SER A 17 2.24 -22.54 35.03
C SER A 17 2.95 -22.01 33.77
N CYS A 18 2.48 -22.39 32.57
CA CYS A 18 2.98 -21.81 31.32
C CYS A 18 2.60 -20.32 31.21
N LEU A 19 1.34 -19.95 31.48
CA LEU A 19 0.88 -18.56 31.43
C LEU A 19 1.64 -17.65 32.41
N THR A 20 1.83 -18.09 33.66
CA THR A 20 2.55 -17.32 34.68
C THR A 20 4.07 -17.35 34.45
N GLY A 21 4.57 -18.44 33.88
CA GLY A 21 5.97 -18.62 33.49
C GLY A 21 6.38 -17.66 32.39
N ILE A 22 5.61 -17.58 31.31
CA ILE A 22 5.96 -16.73 30.15
C ILE A 22 5.78 -15.25 30.48
N TYR A 23 4.69 -14.85 31.15
CA TYR A 23 4.43 -13.42 31.44
C TYR A 23 5.28 -12.85 32.58
N GLY A 24 5.57 -13.66 33.60
CA GLY A 24 6.16 -13.21 34.87
C GLY A 24 7.40 -13.98 35.33
N CYS A 25 7.92 -14.94 34.54
CA CYS A 25 8.98 -15.89 34.92
C CYS A 25 8.68 -16.74 36.17
N ARG A 26 7.40 -16.98 36.46
CA ARG A 26 6.95 -17.79 37.61
C ARG A 26 6.57 -19.20 37.19
N TRP A 27 7.55 -20.10 37.14
CA TRP A 27 7.41 -21.49 36.69
C TRP A 27 7.10 -22.52 37.81
N LYS A 28 7.18 -22.12 39.10
CA LYS A 28 6.99 -23.03 40.25
C LYS A 28 5.51 -23.27 40.60
N ARG A 29 5.24 -24.42 41.25
CA ARG A 29 3.93 -24.90 41.72
C ARG A 29 3.16 -23.78 42.43
N TYR A 30 2.07 -23.35 41.83
CA TYR A 30 1.39 -22.12 42.20
C TYR A 30 0.33 -22.36 43.28
N GLN A 31 0.37 -21.54 44.32
CA GLN A 31 -0.73 -21.35 45.26
C GLN A 31 -1.48 -20.11 44.79
N ARG A 32 -2.80 -20.18 44.59
CA ARG A 32 -3.63 -19.05 44.18
C ARG A 32 -3.47 -17.93 45.22
N SER A 33 -2.62 -16.93 44.95
CA SER A 33 -2.46 -15.78 45.83
C SER A 33 -3.72 -14.94 45.70
N HIS A 34 -4.38 -14.70 46.83
CA HIS A 34 -5.52 -13.80 46.96
C HIS A 34 -5.07 -12.34 47.16
N ASP A 35 -3.78 -12.03 47.01
CA ASP A 35 -3.27 -10.68 47.21
C ASP A 35 -3.60 -9.78 46.01
N ASP A 36 -4.03 -8.55 46.29
CA ASP A 36 -4.35 -7.54 45.28
C ASP A 36 -3.12 -7.20 44.42
N THR A 37 -3.33 -6.98 43.12
CA THR A 37 -2.28 -6.45 42.23
C THR A 37 -1.74 -5.13 42.77
N THR A 38 -0.43 -4.99 42.86
CA THR A 38 0.17 -3.75 43.36
C THR A 38 -0.13 -2.58 42.42
N LYS A 39 -0.19 -1.35 42.96
CA LYS A 39 -0.37 -0.13 42.16
C LYS A 39 0.68 0.00 41.04
N TRP A 40 1.89 -0.50 41.29
CA TRP A 40 2.97 -0.51 40.31
C TRP A 40 2.72 -1.48 39.16
N GLU A 41 2.24 -2.69 39.43
CA GLU A 41 1.91 -3.66 38.37
C GLU A 41 0.68 -3.19 37.56
N PHE A 42 -0.28 -2.53 38.20
CA PHE A 42 -1.39 -1.88 37.51
C PHE A 42 -0.90 -0.79 36.54
N LEU A 43 0.04 0.06 36.98
CA LEU A 43 0.64 1.09 36.11
C LEU A 43 1.33 0.45 34.89
N TRP A 44 2.08 -0.63 35.09
CA TRP A 44 2.74 -1.35 33.98
C TRP A 44 1.74 -1.99 33.01
N SER A 45 0.60 -2.47 33.49
CA SER A 45 -0.49 -2.94 32.61
C SER A 45 -1.05 -1.81 31.76
N LEU A 46 -1.17 -0.60 32.31
CA LEU A 46 -1.63 0.58 31.56
C LEU A 46 -0.60 1.04 30.53
N ILE A 47 0.69 1.02 30.88
CA ILE A 47 1.79 1.30 29.93
C ILE A 47 1.79 0.26 28.79
N LEU A 48 1.60 -1.02 29.10
CA LEU A 48 1.48 -2.08 28.08
C LEU A 48 0.31 -1.82 27.13
N PHE A 49 -0.86 -1.43 27.67
CA PHE A 49 -2.03 -1.06 26.86
C PHE A 49 -1.81 0.14 25.97
N PHE A 50 -1.21 1.20 26.51
CA PHE A 50 -0.86 2.38 25.73
C PHE A 50 0.15 2.05 24.62
N THR A 51 1.17 1.27 24.94
CA THR A 51 2.21 0.84 23.98
C THR A 51 1.61 -0.01 22.86
N PHE A 52 0.72 -0.95 23.20
CA PHE A 52 -0.02 -1.75 22.20
C PHE A 52 -0.85 -0.86 21.28
N SER A 53 -1.59 0.09 21.83
CA SER A 53 -2.47 0.98 21.06
C SER A 53 -1.66 1.88 20.11
N LEU A 54 -0.54 2.45 20.60
CA LEU A 54 0.35 3.27 19.78
C LEU A 54 1.00 2.46 18.66
N LEU A 55 1.50 1.25 18.96
CA LEU A 55 2.08 0.37 17.96
C LEU A 55 1.06 -0.13 16.93
N LEU A 56 -0.20 -0.33 17.32
CA LEU A 56 -1.27 -0.70 16.39
C LEU A 56 -1.47 0.42 15.35
N VAL A 57 -1.56 1.68 15.80
CA VAL A 57 -1.67 2.84 14.90
C VAL A 57 -0.40 2.99 14.04
N TRP A 58 0.78 2.83 14.64
CA TRP A 58 2.05 2.94 13.93
C TRP A 58 2.25 1.84 12.88
N PHE A 59 1.90 0.59 13.20
CA PHE A 59 1.94 -0.52 12.25
C PHE A 59 0.94 -0.29 11.11
N TYR A 60 -0.27 0.18 11.43
CA TYR A 60 -1.26 0.54 10.41
C TYR A 60 -0.77 1.66 9.49
N PHE A 61 -0.14 2.71 10.02
CA PHE A 61 0.48 3.76 9.20
C PHE A 61 1.49 3.20 8.20
N TRP A 62 2.43 2.38 8.65
CA TRP A 62 3.42 1.80 7.75
C TRP A 62 2.83 0.83 6.74
N TRP A 63 1.76 0.11 7.11
CA TRP A 63 1.03 -0.75 6.19
C TRP A 63 0.38 0.07 5.05
N GLU A 64 -0.26 1.18 5.38
CA GLU A 64 -0.96 2.02 4.41
C GLU A 64 0.00 2.88 3.55
N ALA A 65 1.12 3.32 4.12
CA ALA A 65 2.15 4.09 3.40
C ALA A 65 2.96 3.25 2.40
N HIS A 66 2.59 1.98 2.16
CA HIS A 66 3.34 1.05 1.30
C HIS A 66 3.58 1.58 -0.11
N ASN A 67 2.60 2.30 -0.68
CA ASN A 67 2.70 2.86 -2.03
C ASN A 67 3.75 3.99 -2.12
N ASP A 68 4.06 4.65 -1.00
CA ASP A 68 4.94 5.81 -0.94
C ASP A 68 6.34 5.48 -0.38
N TYR A 69 6.65 4.19 -0.22
CA TYR A 69 7.96 3.74 0.27
C TYR A 69 9.13 4.24 -0.60
N ASN A 70 8.92 4.35 -1.92
CA ASN A 70 9.94 4.84 -2.83
C ASN A 70 10.26 6.32 -2.60
N GLU A 71 9.24 7.15 -2.31
CA GLU A 71 9.44 8.56 -1.96
C GLU A 71 10.23 8.70 -0.66
N PHE A 72 9.92 7.87 0.35
CA PHE A 72 10.68 7.83 1.58
C PHE A 72 12.15 7.40 1.36
N ASN A 73 12.38 6.38 0.53
CA ASN A 73 13.74 5.94 0.19
C ASN A 73 14.49 7.02 -0.60
N TRP A 74 13.82 7.76 -1.48
CA TRP A 74 14.38 8.91 -2.18
C TRP A 74 14.78 10.03 -1.22
N PHE A 75 13.94 10.31 -0.21
CA PHE A 75 14.28 11.26 0.85
C PHE A 75 15.56 10.86 1.60
N LEU A 76 15.70 9.57 1.94
CA LEU A 76 16.92 9.04 2.57
C LEU A 76 18.13 9.13 1.64
N TYR A 77 17.96 8.79 0.37
CA TYR A 77 19.00 8.89 -0.66
C TYR A 77 19.51 10.32 -0.81
N ASN A 78 18.61 11.30 -0.92
CA ASN A 78 18.99 12.71 -1.10
C ASN A 78 19.79 13.27 0.10
N ARG A 79 19.66 12.66 1.28
CA ARG A 79 20.38 13.07 2.50
C ARG A 79 21.67 12.30 2.73
N SER A 80 21.74 11.03 2.33
CA SER A 80 22.87 10.13 2.59
C SER A 80 23.81 9.97 1.39
N GLY A 81 23.31 10.15 0.16
CA GLY A 81 24.01 9.87 -1.08
C GLY A 81 24.07 8.38 -1.45
N GLU A 82 23.50 7.49 -0.63
CA GLU A 82 23.49 6.04 -0.86
C GLU A 82 22.04 5.53 -0.92
N TRP A 83 21.74 4.69 -1.92
CA TRP A 83 20.42 4.11 -2.04
C TRP A 83 20.29 2.96 -1.04
N ILE A 84 19.44 3.14 -0.04
CA ILE A 84 19.16 2.15 0.99
C ILE A 84 17.64 2.06 1.13
N ASP A 85 17.09 0.84 1.07
CA ASP A 85 15.68 0.57 1.34
C ASP A 85 15.41 0.69 2.86
N GLY A 86 15.28 1.93 3.35
CA GLY A 86 15.08 2.22 4.76
C GLY A 86 13.72 1.79 5.30
N THR A 87 12.72 1.60 4.44
CA THR A 87 11.38 1.14 4.83
C THR A 87 11.37 -0.30 5.33
N VAL A 88 12.17 -1.19 4.72
CA VAL A 88 12.24 -2.61 5.08
C VAL A 88 12.63 -2.85 6.55
N PRO A 89 13.75 -2.30 7.08
CA PRO A 89 14.10 -2.48 8.48
C PRO A 89 13.09 -1.81 9.43
N ILE A 90 12.50 -0.68 9.05
CA ILE A 90 11.46 -0.02 9.87
C ILE A 90 10.21 -0.91 9.98
N LEU A 91 9.75 -1.49 8.87
CA LEU A 91 8.60 -2.38 8.85
C LEU A 91 8.89 -3.67 9.63
N ALA A 92 10.06 -4.28 9.42
CA ALA A 92 10.45 -5.50 10.13
C ALA A 92 10.53 -5.29 11.65
N THR A 93 11.14 -4.18 12.09
CA THR A 93 11.23 -3.85 13.52
C THR A 93 9.86 -3.48 14.11
N THR A 94 9.02 -2.76 13.37
CA THR A 94 7.66 -2.41 13.78
C THR A 94 6.79 -3.66 13.90
N ALA A 95 6.84 -4.57 12.94
CA ALA A 95 6.12 -5.85 12.98
C ALA A 95 6.59 -6.74 14.15
N ALA A 96 7.90 -6.86 14.37
CA ALA A 96 8.44 -7.60 15.50
C ALA A 96 8.04 -6.99 16.85
N GLY A 97 8.07 -5.65 16.97
CA GLY A 97 7.61 -4.93 18.15
C GLY A 97 6.12 -5.14 18.40
N PHE A 98 5.29 -4.97 17.37
CA PHE A 98 3.84 -5.17 17.46
C PHE A 98 3.47 -6.60 17.86
N THR A 99 4.04 -7.61 17.20
CA THR A 99 3.78 -9.02 17.52
C THR A 99 4.15 -9.37 18.96
N TYR A 100 5.30 -8.90 19.43
CA TYR A 100 5.74 -9.09 20.82
C TYR A 100 4.81 -8.42 21.84
N ILE A 101 4.43 -7.16 21.61
CA ILE A 101 3.54 -6.42 22.52
C ILE A 101 2.11 -6.98 22.48
N ALA A 102 1.61 -7.36 21.31
CA ALA A 102 0.32 -8.04 21.15
C ALA A 102 0.29 -9.38 21.89
N PHE A 103 1.38 -10.16 21.81
CA PHE A 103 1.51 -11.41 22.56
C PHE A 103 1.46 -11.18 24.07
N LEU A 104 2.18 -10.18 24.59
CA LEU A 104 2.10 -9.80 26.00
C LEU A 104 0.69 -9.31 26.40
N MET A 105 0.00 -8.59 25.52
CA MET A 105 -1.38 -8.15 25.73
C MET A 105 -2.34 -9.34 25.86
N ILE A 106 -2.22 -10.32 24.96
CA ILE A 106 -3.02 -11.55 25.00
C ILE A 106 -2.74 -12.32 26.30
N LEU A 107 -1.48 -12.45 26.69
CA LEU A 107 -1.13 -13.07 27.97
C LEU A 107 -1.74 -12.31 29.16
N ALA A 108 -1.69 -10.97 29.17
CA ALA A 108 -2.33 -10.17 30.21
C ALA A 108 -3.85 -10.43 30.28
N LEU A 109 -4.53 -10.49 29.14
CA LEU A 109 -5.97 -10.84 29.07
C LEU A 109 -6.24 -12.26 29.58
N CYS A 110 -5.39 -13.24 29.26
CA CYS A 110 -5.48 -14.60 29.80
C CYS A 110 -5.30 -14.64 31.32
N HIS A 111 -4.39 -13.83 31.88
CA HIS A 111 -4.24 -13.69 33.34
C HIS A 111 -5.50 -13.13 33.97
N ILE A 112 -6.11 -12.08 33.38
CA ILE A 112 -7.38 -11.51 33.82
C ILE A 112 -8.51 -12.56 33.75
N ALA A 113 -8.55 -13.37 32.69
CA ALA A 113 -9.55 -14.43 32.51
C ALA A 113 -9.53 -15.43 33.69
N VAL A 114 -8.33 -15.92 34.01
CA VAL A 114 -8.13 -16.94 35.06
C VAL A 114 -8.12 -16.34 36.48
N GLY A 115 -8.16 -15.00 36.59
CA GLY A 115 -8.11 -14.27 37.86
C GLY A 115 -6.73 -14.33 38.51
N GLN A 116 -5.69 -14.20 37.70
CA GLN A 116 -4.29 -14.17 38.11
C GLN A 116 -3.76 -12.73 38.14
N GLN A 117 -2.71 -12.50 38.95
CA GLN A 117 -2.05 -11.20 39.06
C GLN A 117 -1.23 -10.87 37.80
N LEU A 118 -1.38 -9.63 37.33
CA LEU A 118 -0.64 -9.06 36.20
C LEU A 118 0.80 -8.66 36.55
N ASN A 119 1.61 -9.61 37.03
CA ASN A 119 3.01 -9.32 37.36
C ASN A 119 3.89 -9.49 36.12
N LEU A 120 4.21 -8.37 35.47
CA LEU A 120 5.03 -8.35 34.28
C LEU A 120 6.51 -8.46 34.67
N HIS A 121 7.22 -9.44 34.11
CA HIS A 121 8.64 -9.63 34.40
C HIS A 121 9.48 -8.40 34.00
N TRP A 122 10.57 -8.12 34.72
CA TRP A 122 11.42 -6.94 34.47
C TRP A 122 12.00 -6.89 33.04
N LEU A 123 12.30 -8.05 32.45
CA LEU A 123 12.73 -8.14 31.06
C LEU A 123 11.64 -7.63 30.09
N HIS A 124 10.39 -8.01 30.32
CA HIS A 124 9.27 -7.54 29.50
C HIS A 124 9.00 -6.05 29.73
N LYS A 125 9.16 -5.55 30.97
CA LYS A 125 9.09 -4.11 31.27
C LYS A 125 10.10 -3.31 30.45
N ILE A 126 11.35 -3.79 30.33
CA ILE A 126 12.35 -3.18 29.45
C ILE A 126 11.87 -3.21 28.00
N GLY A 127 11.43 -4.37 27.50
CA GLY A 127 10.96 -4.51 26.12
C GLY A 127 9.78 -3.57 25.79
N VAL A 128 8.80 -3.44 26.70
CA VAL A 128 7.67 -2.52 26.57
C VAL A 128 8.16 -1.07 26.54
N SER A 129 9.06 -0.67 27.44
CA SER A 129 9.61 0.68 27.44
C SER A 129 10.41 1.00 26.18
N THR A 130 11.23 0.06 25.70
CA THR A 130 11.99 0.24 24.46
C THR A 130 11.05 0.37 23.25
N ALA A 131 10.03 -0.48 23.16
CA ALA A 131 9.04 -0.42 22.10
C ALA A 131 8.28 0.92 22.12
N LEU A 132 7.87 1.39 23.31
CA LEU A 132 7.20 2.67 23.48
C LEU A 132 8.09 3.85 23.04
N LEU A 133 9.33 3.89 23.51
CA LEU A 133 10.27 4.97 23.19
C LEU A 133 10.58 5.01 21.69
N THR A 134 10.89 3.87 21.08
CA THR A 134 11.19 3.78 19.65
C THR A 134 9.99 4.17 18.78
N THR A 135 8.78 3.74 19.14
CA THR A 135 7.56 4.12 18.43
C THR A 135 7.27 5.62 18.57
N ALA A 136 7.44 6.19 19.77
CA ALA A 136 7.25 7.62 19.99
C ALA A 136 8.26 8.47 19.19
N ILE A 137 9.53 8.06 19.15
CA ILE A 137 10.55 8.70 18.32
C ILE A 137 10.16 8.60 16.84
N GLY A 138 9.74 7.42 16.37
CA GLY A 138 9.29 7.22 14.99
C GLY A 138 8.14 8.15 14.60
N PHE A 139 7.13 8.26 15.45
CA PHE A 139 5.98 9.14 15.25
C PHE A 139 6.40 10.61 15.14
N ILE A 140 7.29 11.07 16.03
CA ILE A 140 7.83 12.43 16.00
C ILE A 140 8.65 12.66 14.72
N SER A 141 9.48 11.70 14.32
CA SER A 141 10.30 11.79 13.11
C SER A 141 9.43 11.92 11.86
N VAL A 142 8.45 11.03 11.66
CA VAL A 142 7.52 11.11 10.52
C VAL A 142 6.76 12.42 10.52
N ASN A 143 6.26 12.86 11.67
CA ASN A 143 5.56 14.15 11.77
C ASN A 143 6.43 15.36 11.38
N GLN A 144 7.75 15.29 11.58
CA GLN A 144 8.66 16.39 11.23
C GLN A 144 9.17 16.33 9.79
N THR A 145 9.41 15.13 9.26
CA THR A 145 10.05 14.96 7.94
C THR A 145 9.07 14.64 6.82
N TRP A 146 7.96 13.98 7.16
CA TRP A 146 7.03 13.37 6.19
C TRP A 146 5.57 13.52 6.67
N GLY A 147 5.25 14.71 7.20
CA GLY A 147 3.96 14.96 7.86
C GLY A 147 2.75 14.92 6.92
N GLU A 148 2.95 15.16 5.62
CA GLU A 148 1.88 15.10 4.62
C GLU A 148 1.28 13.69 4.50
N GLU A 149 2.08 12.64 4.74
CA GLU A 149 1.59 11.25 4.66
C GLU A 149 0.59 10.86 5.74
N TRP A 150 0.45 11.68 6.79
CA TRP A 150 -0.65 11.47 7.72
C TRP A 150 -2.02 11.58 7.03
N ALA A 151 -2.10 12.21 5.86
CA ALA A 151 -3.28 12.24 5.01
C ALA A 151 -3.68 10.86 4.44
N VAL A 152 -2.75 9.91 4.36
CA VAL A 152 -3.05 8.53 3.91
C VAL A 152 -3.97 7.81 4.89
N ILE A 153 -3.84 8.07 6.20
CA ILE A 153 -4.65 7.43 7.25
C ILE A 153 -6.16 7.70 7.06
N PRO A 154 -6.66 8.95 7.00
CA PRO A 154 -8.08 9.19 6.80
C PRO A 154 -8.59 8.66 5.46
N ILE A 155 -7.78 8.70 4.40
CA ILE A 155 -8.14 8.11 3.09
C ILE A 155 -8.32 6.60 3.22
N SER A 156 -7.39 5.92 3.90
CA SER A 156 -7.51 4.48 4.12
C SER A 156 -8.70 4.14 5.01
N LEU A 157 -8.98 4.93 6.05
CA LEU A 157 -10.16 4.73 6.90
C LEU A 157 -11.48 4.87 6.14
N GLN A 158 -11.54 5.68 5.07
CA GLN A 158 -12.74 5.77 4.22
C GLN A 158 -13.02 4.46 3.45
N ALA A 159 -12.00 3.66 3.20
CA ALA A 159 -12.11 2.36 2.55
C ALA A 159 -12.21 1.21 3.57
N THR A 160 -11.40 1.25 4.63
CA THR A 160 -11.23 0.14 5.59
C THR A 160 -12.14 0.24 6.81
N GLY A 161 -12.72 1.42 7.09
CA GLY A 161 -13.53 1.71 8.26
C GLY A 161 -14.63 0.69 8.58
N PRO A 162 -15.47 0.27 7.61
CA PRO A 162 -16.49 -0.75 7.85
C PRO A 162 -15.92 -2.10 8.32
N PHE A 163 -14.78 -2.51 7.77
CA PHE A 163 -14.14 -3.78 8.12
C PHE A 163 -13.47 -3.70 9.51
N LEU A 164 -12.81 -2.58 9.80
CA LEU A 164 -12.22 -2.32 11.12
C LEU A 164 -13.31 -2.24 12.20
N HIS A 165 -14.46 -1.64 11.89
CA HIS A 165 -15.62 -1.59 12.79
C HIS A 165 -16.17 -2.98 13.09
N LEU A 166 -16.36 -3.81 12.08
CA LEU A 166 -16.80 -5.20 12.26
C LEU A 166 -15.80 -5.98 13.12
N GLY A 167 -14.49 -5.83 12.86
CA GLY A 167 -13.44 -6.44 13.67
C GLY A 167 -13.48 -5.98 15.13
N ALA A 168 -13.67 -4.67 15.37
CA ALA A 168 -13.79 -4.10 16.70
C ALA A 168 -15.02 -4.61 17.46
N LEU A 169 -16.17 -4.77 16.78
CA LEU A 169 -17.37 -5.36 17.37
C LEU A 169 -17.15 -6.83 17.76
N VAL A 170 -16.51 -7.62 16.90
CA VAL A 170 -16.15 -9.01 17.21
C VAL A 170 -15.22 -9.06 18.42
N ALA A 171 -14.20 -8.19 18.47
CA ALA A 171 -13.27 -8.12 19.59
C ALA A 171 -13.96 -7.73 20.91
N VAL A 172 -14.80 -6.68 20.92
CA VAL A 172 -15.53 -6.25 22.13
C VAL A 172 -16.55 -7.29 22.59
N THR A 173 -17.17 -8.02 21.66
CA THR A 173 -18.05 -9.14 21.98
C THR A 173 -17.27 -10.29 22.61
N ALA A 174 -16.11 -10.63 22.06
CA ALA A 174 -15.22 -11.65 22.63
C ALA A 174 -14.69 -11.24 24.01
N LEU A 175 -14.46 -9.96 24.27
CA LEU A 175 -14.03 -9.45 25.58
C LEU A 175 -15.18 -9.36 26.60
N ALA A 176 -16.44 -9.42 26.17
CA ALA A 176 -17.61 -9.27 27.04
C ALA A 176 -17.63 -10.26 28.19
N TRP A 177 -17.27 -11.53 27.94
CA TRP A 177 -17.26 -12.57 28.97
C TRP A 177 -16.19 -12.30 30.05
N LEU A 178 -15.04 -11.74 29.67
CA LEU A 178 -13.97 -11.37 30.62
C LEU A 178 -14.43 -10.25 31.53
N VAL A 179 -15.06 -9.23 30.94
CA VAL A 179 -15.62 -8.09 31.68
C VAL A 179 -16.71 -8.57 32.64
N ALA A 180 -17.66 -9.38 32.15
CA ALA A 180 -18.72 -9.96 32.98
C ALA A 180 -18.14 -10.79 34.14
N GLY A 181 -17.12 -11.61 33.88
CA GLY A 181 -16.43 -12.40 34.90
C GLY A 181 -15.68 -11.55 35.94
N GLN A 182 -15.12 -10.40 35.55
CA GLN A 182 -14.50 -9.45 36.49
C GLN A 182 -15.54 -8.74 37.36
N VAL A 183 -16.65 -8.30 36.77
CA VAL A 183 -17.76 -7.68 37.50
C VAL A 183 -18.39 -8.67 38.49
N ALA A 184 -18.66 -9.90 38.06
CA ALA A 184 -19.28 -10.93 38.90
C ALA A 184 -18.39 -11.39 40.07
N ARG A 185 -17.06 -11.37 39.91
CA ARG A 185 -16.10 -11.76 40.97
C ARG A 185 -15.74 -10.63 41.93
N SER A 186 -15.97 -9.37 41.56
CA SER A 186 -15.60 -8.23 42.39
C SER A 186 -16.58 -8.04 43.54
N GLU A 187 -16.07 -7.83 44.75
CA GLU A 187 -16.89 -7.48 45.93
C GLU A 187 -17.14 -5.97 46.04
N LYS A 188 -16.37 -5.14 45.31
CA LYS A 188 -16.42 -3.68 45.39
C LYS A 188 -17.41 -3.14 44.35
N THR A 189 -18.57 -2.68 44.80
CA THR A 189 -19.63 -2.12 43.94
C THR A 189 -19.13 -0.96 43.06
N MET A 190 -18.29 -0.08 43.60
CA MET A 190 -17.70 1.02 42.82
C MET A 190 -16.87 0.51 41.63
N PHE A 191 -16.07 -0.54 41.83
CA PHE A 191 -15.29 -1.16 40.74
C PHE A 191 -16.20 -1.79 39.68
N GLN A 192 -17.24 -2.51 40.10
CA GLN A 192 -18.23 -3.09 39.19
C GLN A 192 -18.88 -2.02 38.31
N VAL A 193 -19.35 -0.93 38.92
CA VAL A 193 -19.99 0.19 38.22
C VAL A 193 -19.01 0.84 37.24
N VAL A 194 -17.77 1.12 37.66
CA VAL A 194 -16.76 1.73 36.78
C VAL A 194 -16.44 0.84 35.58
N VAL A 195 -16.18 -0.44 35.79
CA VAL A 195 -15.86 -1.39 34.71
C VAL A 195 -17.03 -1.56 33.74
N LEU A 196 -18.25 -1.66 34.26
CA LEU A 196 -19.45 -1.78 33.43
C LEU A 196 -19.71 -0.51 32.62
N LEU A 197 -19.58 0.67 33.24
CA LEU A 197 -19.72 1.96 32.54
C LEU A 197 -18.66 2.14 31.45
N LEU A 198 -17.41 1.77 31.72
CA LEU A 198 -16.34 1.79 30.71
C LEU A 198 -16.68 0.88 29.53
N TYR A 199 -17.11 -0.36 29.79
CA TYR A 199 -17.50 -1.30 28.73
C TYR A 199 -18.70 -0.79 27.92
N LEU A 200 -19.75 -0.31 28.58
CA LEU A 200 -20.92 0.25 27.91
C LEU A 200 -20.58 1.51 27.11
N SER A 201 -19.65 2.33 27.58
CA SER A 201 -19.18 3.52 26.86
C SER A 201 -18.44 3.14 25.57
N VAL A 202 -17.56 2.12 25.64
CA VAL A 202 -16.87 1.59 24.45
C VAL A 202 -17.88 0.97 23.48
N LEU A 203 -18.83 0.19 23.98
CA LEU A 203 -19.87 -0.43 23.16
C LEU A 203 -20.74 0.63 22.48
N LEU A 204 -21.18 1.66 23.20
CA LEU A 204 -21.93 2.78 22.64
C LEU A 204 -21.13 3.53 21.58
N GLY A 205 -19.84 3.80 21.84
CA GLY A 205 -18.94 4.40 20.87
C GLY A 205 -18.84 3.59 19.58
N LEU A 206 -18.69 2.26 19.69
CA LEU A 206 -18.70 1.37 18.53
C LEU A 206 -20.05 1.33 17.81
N TYR A 207 -21.18 1.32 18.52
CA TYR A 207 -22.49 1.38 17.86
C TYR A 207 -22.75 2.70 17.14
N MET A 208 -22.17 3.81 17.62
CA MET A 208 -22.26 5.13 16.99
C MET A 208 -21.22 5.34 15.88
N ALA A 209 -20.12 4.57 15.87
CA ALA A 209 -19.03 4.71 14.91
C ALA A 209 -19.47 4.68 13.43
N PRO A 210 -20.43 3.83 13.00
CA PRO A 210 -20.91 3.84 11.61
C PRO A 210 -21.43 5.21 11.13
N LEU A 211 -21.92 6.07 12.03
CA LEU A 211 -22.36 7.42 11.69
C LEU A 211 -21.20 8.36 11.32
N SER A 212 -19.97 8.00 11.72
CA SER A 212 -18.75 8.76 11.44
C SER A 212 -17.92 8.18 10.29
N ILE A 213 -18.24 6.98 9.81
CA ILE A 213 -17.54 6.36 8.68
C ILE A 213 -18.01 7.05 7.40
N THR A 214 -17.13 7.87 6.83
CA THR A 214 -17.32 8.46 5.50
C THR A 214 -16.70 7.53 4.46
N SER A 215 -17.38 7.31 3.34
CA SER A 215 -16.83 6.56 2.21
C SER A 215 -17.21 7.29 0.93
N PRO A 216 -16.28 7.49 -0.03
CA PRO A 216 -16.57 8.11 -1.32
C PRO A 216 -17.75 7.44 -2.05
N CYS A 217 -18.00 6.15 -1.79
CA CYS A 217 -19.13 5.42 -2.37
C CYS A 217 -20.50 5.78 -1.76
N ILE A 218 -20.54 6.43 -0.61
CA ILE A 218 -21.75 6.73 0.18
C ILE A 218 -21.91 8.26 0.41
N MET A 219 -20.91 9.06 0.03
CA MET A 219 -20.94 10.51 0.16
C MET A 219 -21.79 11.17 -0.92
N ASP A 220 -22.44 12.28 -0.55
CA ASP A 220 -23.08 13.16 -1.53
C ASP A 220 -22.06 13.71 -2.52
N HIS A 221 -22.44 13.76 -3.79
CA HIS A 221 -21.59 14.26 -4.87
C HIS A 221 -21.05 15.69 -4.62
N ALA A 222 -21.78 16.52 -3.88
CA ALA A 222 -21.37 17.88 -3.53
C ALA A 222 -20.17 17.92 -2.56
N ASN A 223 -19.91 16.83 -1.83
CA ASN A 223 -18.84 16.73 -0.83
C ASN A 223 -17.64 15.92 -1.34
N LEU A 224 -17.68 15.44 -2.60
CA LEU A 224 -16.56 14.75 -3.21
C LEU A 224 -15.43 15.74 -3.51
N THR A 225 -14.19 15.30 -3.30
CA THR A 225 -13.01 16.01 -3.78
C THR A 225 -12.99 16.04 -5.32
N PRO A 226 -12.21 16.94 -5.93
CA PRO A 226 -12.02 16.93 -7.37
C PRO A 226 -11.61 15.54 -7.85
N ARG A 227 -12.17 15.11 -9.00
CA ARG A 227 -11.82 13.85 -9.64
C ARG A 227 -10.29 13.82 -9.83
N PRO A 228 -9.61 12.72 -9.48
CA PRO A 228 -8.19 12.58 -9.77
C PRO A 228 -7.94 12.64 -11.28
N ASP A 229 -6.75 13.11 -11.66
CA ASP A 229 -6.35 13.06 -13.05
C ASP A 229 -6.31 11.61 -13.54
N VAL A 230 -6.92 11.37 -14.70
CA VAL A 230 -6.91 10.05 -15.33
C VAL A 230 -5.98 10.11 -16.53
N ILE A 231 -4.93 9.31 -16.53
CA ILE A 231 -3.95 9.28 -17.60
C ILE A 231 -4.18 8.00 -18.43
N GLY A 232 -4.34 8.16 -19.73
CA GLY A 232 -4.48 7.05 -20.67
C GLY A 232 -3.14 6.36 -20.87
N HIS A 233 -2.85 5.32 -20.07
CA HIS A 233 -1.65 4.49 -20.18
C HIS A 233 -1.58 3.82 -21.55
N GLN A 234 -0.56 4.16 -22.34
CA GLN A 234 -0.39 3.74 -23.74
C GLN A 234 -1.60 4.08 -24.63
N GLY A 235 -2.32 5.14 -24.26
CA GLY A 235 -3.62 5.54 -24.79
C GLY A 235 -4.78 4.83 -24.09
N ALA A 236 -5.55 4.05 -24.84
CA ALA A 236 -6.68 3.25 -24.36
C ALA A 236 -6.53 1.79 -24.85
N PRO A 237 -5.59 1.02 -24.26
CA PRO A 237 -5.23 -0.32 -24.74
C PRO A 237 -6.39 -1.31 -24.71
N MET A 238 -7.43 -1.09 -23.90
CA MET A 238 -8.65 -1.92 -23.91
C MET A 238 -9.54 -1.68 -25.13
N LEU A 239 -9.42 -0.52 -25.79
CA LEU A 239 -10.27 -0.08 -26.90
C LEU A 239 -9.57 -0.09 -28.25
N ALA A 240 -8.24 -0.02 -28.28
CA ALA A 240 -7.43 0.02 -29.48
C ALA A 240 -5.98 -0.46 -29.17
N PRO A 241 -5.18 -0.81 -30.20
CA PRO A 241 -3.84 -1.37 -29.99
C PRO A 241 -2.93 -0.35 -29.28
N GLU A 242 -2.28 -0.77 -28.19
CA GLU A 242 -1.42 0.10 -27.36
C GLU A 242 -0.40 0.91 -28.18
N ASN A 243 -0.06 2.12 -27.72
CA ASN A 243 0.94 3.01 -28.34
C ASN A 243 0.68 3.37 -29.82
N THR A 244 -0.54 3.17 -30.34
CA THR A 244 -0.96 3.62 -31.68
C THR A 244 -1.72 4.95 -31.63
N ILE A 245 -1.75 5.68 -32.75
CA ILE A 245 -2.51 6.93 -32.83
C ILE A 245 -4.00 6.73 -32.52
N LEU A 246 -4.58 5.59 -32.93
CA LEU A 246 -5.97 5.27 -32.60
C LEU A 246 -6.17 5.06 -31.10
N SER A 247 -5.23 4.42 -30.41
CA SER A 247 -5.28 4.26 -28.94
C SER A 247 -5.35 5.61 -28.22
N PHE A 248 -4.53 6.56 -28.62
CA PHE A 248 -4.56 7.92 -28.06
C PHE A 248 -5.85 8.67 -28.40
N GLN A 249 -6.34 8.54 -29.64
CA GLN A 249 -7.64 9.12 -30.02
C GLN A 249 -8.79 8.55 -29.19
N ARG A 250 -8.80 7.24 -28.92
CA ARG A 250 -9.80 6.61 -28.04
C ARG A 250 -9.67 7.11 -26.60
N ALA A 251 -8.46 7.28 -26.09
CA ALA A 251 -8.24 7.85 -24.76
C ALA A 251 -8.81 9.28 -24.66
N LEU A 252 -8.55 10.13 -25.65
CA LEU A 252 -9.11 11.48 -25.72
C LEU A 252 -10.65 11.48 -25.78
N GLN A 253 -11.26 10.53 -26.50
CA GLN A 253 -12.72 10.35 -26.51
C GLN A 253 -13.30 9.99 -25.13
N MET A 254 -12.49 9.41 -24.25
CA MET A 254 -12.85 9.07 -22.87
C MET A 254 -12.57 10.19 -21.85
N ASN A 255 -12.17 11.38 -22.32
CA ASN A 255 -11.93 12.57 -21.50
C ASN A 255 -10.92 12.31 -20.36
N VAL A 256 -9.77 11.73 -20.74
CA VAL A 256 -8.59 11.57 -19.88
C VAL A 256 -7.90 12.93 -19.69
N SER A 257 -7.28 13.16 -18.52
CA SER A 257 -6.49 14.36 -18.22
C SER A 257 -5.16 14.40 -18.98
N GLY A 258 -4.63 13.22 -19.37
CA GLY A 258 -3.39 13.12 -20.10
C GLY A 258 -3.21 11.78 -20.81
N LEU A 259 -2.17 11.70 -21.62
CA LEU A 259 -1.78 10.53 -22.40
C LEU A 259 -0.41 10.08 -21.92
N GLU A 260 -0.23 8.79 -21.68
CA GLU A 260 1.09 8.22 -21.35
C GLU A 260 1.56 7.35 -22.51
N ALA A 261 2.87 7.38 -22.79
CA ALA A 261 3.49 6.53 -23.79
C ALA A 261 4.94 6.16 -23.47
N ASP A 262 5.31 4.95 -23.89
CA ASP A 262 6.69 4.45 -23.84
C ASP A 262 7.46 4.91 -25.09
N VAL A 263 8.53 5.68 -24.91
CA VAL A 263 9.35 6.20 -26.00
C VAL A 263 10.66 5.42 -26.13
N ALA A 264 10.94 4.96 -27.34
CA ALA A 264 12.23 4.42 -27.76
C ALA A 264 12.80 5.26 -28.91
N ILE A 265 14.06 5.04 -29.25
CA ILE A 265 14.71 5.71 -30.39
C ILE A 265 15.09 4.69 -31.47
N SER A 266 14.84 5.01 -32.74
CA SER A 266 15.20 4.17 -33.89
C SER A 266 16.69 4.26 -34.20
N LEU A 267 17.18 3.37 -35.07
CA LEU A 267 18.58 3.30 -35.47
C LEU A 267 19.07 4.61 -36.11
N ASP A 268 18.19 5.29 -36.82
CA ASP A 268 18.37 6.59 -37.49
C ASP A 268 17.97 7.80 -36.64
N GLY A 269 17.72 7.61 -35.33
CA GLY A 269 17.55 8.71 -34.36
C GLY A 269 16.15 9.30 -34.26
N VAL A 270 15.12 8.61 -34.75
CA VAL A 270 13.72 9.06 -34.67
C VAL A 270 13.06 8.45 -33.43
N PRO A 271 12.57 9.27 -32.48
CA PRO A 271 11.80 8.79 -31.34
C PRO A 271 10.43 8.22 -31.76
N PHE A 272 10.13 6.99 -31.33
CA PHE A 272 8.91 6.26 -31.63
C PHE A 272 8.33 5.58 -30.40
N LEU A 273 7.06 5.19 -30.47
CA LEU A 273 6.32 4.65 -29.34
C LEU A 273 6.36 3.12 -29.33
N MET A 274 6.99 2.55 -28.31
CA MET A 274 7.12 1.10 -28.15
C MET A 274 7.58 0.73 -26.74
N ARG A 275 6.70 0.01 -26.02
CA ARG A 275 6.99 -0.57 -24.71
C ARG A 275 8.01 -1.69 -24.76
N ASP A 276 7.83 -2.61 -25.70
CA ASP A 276 8.58 -3.86 -25.72
C ASP A 276 10.01 -3.67 -26.26
N ARG A 277 10.93 -4.51 -25.78
CA ARG A 277 12.29 -4.57 -26.35
C ARG A 277 12.30 -5.04 -27.80
N THR A 278 11.37 -5.89 -28.20
CA THR A 278 11.27 -6.43 -29.57
C THR A 278 9.92 -6.08 -30.18
N LEU A 279 9.82 -6.07 -31.50
CA LEU A 279 8.59 -5.72 -32.22
C LEU A 279 7.61 -6.91 -32.34
N ARG A 280 7.98 -8.09 -31.84
CA ARG A 280 7.30 -9.37 -32.14
C ARG A 280 5.86 -9.46 -31.63
N ARG A 281 5.56 -8.89 -30.47
CA ARG A 281 4.24 -9.01 -29.84
C ARG A 281 3.20 -8.09 -30.49
N THR A 282 3.59 -6.85 -30.78
CA THR A 282 2.68 -5.76 -31.15
C THR A 282 2.79 -5.35 -32.61
N THR A 283 3.51 -6.10 -33.44
CA THR A 283 3.61 -5.84 -34.88
C THR A 283 3.66 -7.12 -35.71
N ASP A 284 3.66 -6.99 -37.04
CA ASP A 284 3.88 -8.07 -37.99
C ASP A 284 5.36 -8.27 -38.40
N VAL A 285 6.33 -7.82 -37.59
CA VAL A 285 7.78 -7.98 -37.85
C VAL A 285 8.18 -9.43 -38.18
N GLY A 286 7.53 -10.44 -37.58
CA GLY A 286 7.82 -11.85 -37.85
C GLY A 286 7.48 -12.29 -39.27
N LYS A 287 6.61 -11.54 -39.97
CA LYS A 287 6.26 -11.75 -41.38
C LYS A 287 7.13 -10.91 -42.30
N VAL A 288 7.33 -9.62 -41.96
CA VAL A 288 8.05 -8.66 -42.82
C VAL A 288 9.57 -8.83 -42.72
N PHE A 289 10.09 -9.04 -41.51
CA PHE A 289 11.52 -9.19 -41.20
C PHE A 289 11.78 -10.45 -40.33
N PRO A 290 11.52 -11.67 -40.83
CA PRO A 290 11.57 -12.89 -40.03
C PRO A 290 12.93 -13.16 -39.37
N ALA A 291 14.02 -12.78 -40.04
CA ALA A 291 15.39 -12.95 -39.53
C ALA A 291 15.74 -11.98 -38.38
N ARG A 292 14.97 -10.90 -38.21
CA ARG A 292 15.23 -9.81 -37.26
C ARG A 292 14.16 -9.67 -36.18
N GLN A 293 13.22 -10.61 -36.11
CA GLN A 293 12.08 -10.54 -35.17
C GLN A 293 12.47 -10.54 -33.68
N LEU A 294 13.70 -10.95 -33.35
CA LEU A 294 14.26 -10.96 -32.00
C LEU A 294 15.24 -9.80 -31.75
N ASP A 295 15.53 -9.00 -32.78
CA ASP A 295 16.38 -7.83 -32.63
C ASP A 295 15.66 -6.80 -31.74
N ASP A 296 16.44 -5.95 -31.07
CA ASP A 296 15.88 -4.84 -30.32
C ASP A 296 15.14 -3.89 -31.28
N ALA A 297 14.00 -3.35 -30.87
CA ALA A 297 13.19 -2.41 -31.64
C ALA A 297 14.00 -1.18 -32.07
N SER A 298 14.96 -0.73 -31.26
CA SER A 298 15.87 0.36 -31.59
C SER A 298 16.88 0.02 -32.69
N SER A 299 17.04 -1.25 -33.08
CA SER A 299 17.93 -1.63 -34.18
C SER A 299 17.32 -1.41 -35.58
N PHE A 300 16.06 -0.99 -35.67
CA PHE A 300 15.37 -0.73 -36.93
C PHE A 300 15.38 0.76 -37.27
N ASN A 301 15.46 1.08 -38.57
CA ASN A 301 15.27 2.46 -39.03
C ASN A 301 13.79 2.85 -38.95
N TRP A 302 13.50 4.15 -38.87
CA TRP A 302 12.13 4.66 -38.80
C TRP A 302 11.27 4.21 -39.98
N THR A 303 11.84 4.18 -41.19
CA THR A 303 11.10 3.76 -42.40
C THR A 303 10.62 2.31 -42.27
N ASP A 304 11.46 1.42 -41.74
CA ASP A 304 11.09 0.02 -41.50
C ASP A 304 10.02 -0.07 -40.41
N LEU A 305 10.21 0.63 -39.29
CA LEU A 305 9.26 0.67 -38.17
C LEU A 305 7.88 1.16 -38.61
N HIS A 306 7.83 2.24 -39.38
CA HIS A 306 6.58 2.84 -39.86
C HIS A 306 5.84 1.95 -40.87
N SER A 307 6.57 1.08 -41.59
CA SER A 307 5.98 0.15 -42.55
C SER A 307 5.27 -1.04 -41.88
N LEU A 308 5.58 -1.34 -40.62
CA LEU A 308 5.00 -2.47 -39.90
C LEU A 308 3.55 -2.20 -39.50
N ASN A 309 2.73 -3.24 -39.59
CA ASN A 309 1.38 -3.19 -39.07
C ASN A 309 1.40 -3.41 -37.55
N ALA A 310 0.90 -2.43 -36.79
CA ALA A 310 0.83 -2.44 -35.33
C ALA A 310 -0.61 -2.66 -34.80
N GLY A 311 -1.53 -3.13 -35.64
CA GLY A 311 -2.96 -3.23 -35.29
C GLY A 311 -3.56 -4.64 -35.37
N GLN A 312 -3.13 -5.46 -36.32
CA GLN A 312 -3.70 -6.79 -36.57
C GLN A 312 -3.50 -7.76 -35.39
N TRP A 313 -2.40 -7.62 -34.64
CA TRP A 313 -2.15 -8.45 -33.46
C TRP A 313 -3.26 -8.29 -32.43
N PHE A 314 -3.80 -7.08 -32.27
CA PHE A 314 -4.86 -6.79 -31.30
C PHE A 314 -6.13 -7.54 -31.64
N LEU A 315 -6.51 -7.55 -32.92
CA LEU A 315 -7.68 -8.29 -33.41
C LEU A 315 -7.51 -9.81 -33.31
N LYS A 316 -6.28 -10.29 -33.51
CA LYS A 316 -5.96 -11.72 -33.53
C LYS A 316 -5.88 -12.31 -32.12
N GLU A 317 -5.19 -11.62 -31.22
CA GLU A 317 -4.92 -12.10 -29.86
C GLU A 317 -6.05 -11.71 -28.89
N ASP A 318 -6.85 -10.68 -29.22
CA ASP A 318 -7.97 -10.17 -28.43
C ASP A 318 -7.65 -10.07 -26.92
N PRO A 319 -6.62 -9.29 -26.55
CA PRO A 319 -6.02 -9.32 -25.20
C PRO A 319 -7.00 -8.93 -24.08
N PHE A 320 -8.12 -8.27 -24.42
CA PHE A 320 -9.11 -7.78 -23.47
C PHE A 320 -10.52 -8.30 -23.74
N TRP A 321 -10.70 -9.29 -24.63
CA TRP A 321 -12.00 -9.84 -25.02
C TRP A 321 -13.00 -8.77 -25.52
N THR A 322 -12.51 -7.75 -26.23
CA THR A 322 -13.32 -6.63 -26.73
C THR A 322 -13.59 -6.72 -28.22
N VAL A 323 -12.88 -7.57 -28.97
CA VAL A 323 -13.01 -7.61 -30.44
C VAL A 323 -14.41 -8.06 -30.89
N GLN A 324 -15.05 -8.98 -30.15
CA GLN A 324 -16.37 -9.50 -30.51
C GLN A 324 -17.50 -8.45 -30.47
N SER A 325 -17.34 -7.38 -29.67
CA SER A 325 -18.32 -6.31 -29.55
C SER A 325 -18.09 -5.15 -30.53
N MET A 326 -17.00 -5.18 -31.30
CA MET A 326 -16.63 -4.12 -32.23
C MET A 326 -17.48 -4.16 -33.50
N ALA A 327 -17.85 -2.97 -33.99
CA ALA A 327 -18.46 -2.86 -35.33
C ALA A 327 -17.42 -3.15 -36.42
N GLN A 328 -17.85 -3.66 -37.59
CA GLN A 328 -16.95 -3.99 -38.70
C GLN A 328 -16.05 -2.82 -39.13
N ARG A 329 -16.57 -1.58 -39.06
CA ARG A 329 -15.78 -0.37 -39.33
C ARG A 329 -14.65 -0.18 -38.33
N GLU A 330 -14.90 -0.47 -37.06
CA GLU A 330 -13.89 -0.35 -36.00
C GLU A 330 -12.82 -1.43 -36.17
N VAL A 331 -13.20 -2.65 -36.52
CA VAL A 331 -12.25 -3.73 -36.85
C VAL A 331 -11.29 -3.29 -37.96
N MET A 332 -11.79 -2.63 -39.01
CA MET A 332 -10.93 -2.11 -40.08
C MET A 332 -9.97 -1.00 -39.60
N LEU A 333 -10.44 -0.09 -38.74
CA LEU A 333 -9.60 0.99 -38.18
C LEU A 333 -8.53 0.43 -37.26
N VAL A 334 -8.91 -0.48 -36.34
CA VAL A 334 -8.02 -1.14 -35.38
C VAL A 334 -6.98 -1.98 -36.11
N GLY A 335 -7.37 -2.72 -37.15
CA GLY A 335 -6.46 -3.55 -37.93
C GLY A 335 -5.51 -2.75 -38.83
N ASN A 336 -5.77 -1.47 -39.09
CA ASN A 336 -4.98 -0.63 -39.98
C ASN A 336 -4.23 0.46 -39.20
N GLN A 337 -3.36 0.03 -38.28
CA GLN A 337 -2.48 0.91 -37.51
C GLN A 337 -1.02 0.62 -37.85
N SER A 338 -0.17 1.65 -37.79
CA SER A 338 1.29 1.55 -37.89
C SER A 338 1.94 1.88 -36.55
N VAL A 339 3.25 1.63 -36.43
CA VAL A 339 4.04 2.16 -35.31
C VAL A 339 3.94 3.70 -35.33
N CYS A 340 3.70 4.28 -34.15
CA CYS A 340 3.49 5.72 -33.97
C CYS A 340 4.81 6.41 -33.62
N SER A 341 5.08 7.58 -34.19
CA SER A 341 6.20 8.42 -33.76
C SER A 341 5.82 9.26 -32.53
N LEU A 342 6.83 9.68 -31.77
CA LEU A 342 6.62 10.64 -30.70
C LEU A 342 6.01 11.95 -31.22
N GLU A 343 6.46 12.41 -32.40
CA GLU A 343 5.94 13.61 -33.03
C GLU A 343 4.44 13.51 -33.32
N GLN A 344 3.94 12.35 -33.78
CA GLN A 344 2.52 12.14 -34.04
C GLN A 344 1.67 12.28 -32.77
N LEU A 345 2.12 11.69 -31.66
CA LEU A 345 1.48 11.84 -30.35
C LEU A 345 1.51 13.29 -29.85
N LEU A 346 2.66 13.97 -29.93
CA LEU A 346 2.80 15.36 -29.50
C LEU A 346 1.92 16.32 -30.29
N ARG A 347 1.80 16.12 -31.60
CA ARG A 347 0.88 16.89 -32.45
C ARG A 347 -0.57 16.66 -32.02
N LEU A 348 -0.96 15.41 -31.77
CA LEU A 348 -2.29 15.08 -31.27
C LEU A 348 -2.57 15.73 -29.91
N ALA A 349 -1.64 15.63 -28.96
CA ALA A 349 -1.78 16.22 -27.64
C ALA A 349 -1.86 17.75 -27.69
N THR A 350 -1.08 18.39 -28.57
CA THR A 350 -1.11 19.85 -28.79
C THR A 350 -2.45 20.30 -29.36
N LEU A 351 -3.01 19.57 -30.33
CA LEU A 351 -4.32 19.86 -30.91
C LEU A 351 -5.45 19.81 -29.88
N HIS A 352 -5.34 18.92 -28.90
CA HIS A 352 -6.34 18.74 -27.85
C HIS A 352 -5.99 19.47 -26.54
N ASN A 353 -4.83 20.13 -26.44
CA ASN A 353 -4.33 20.75 -25.21
C ASN A 353 -4.29 19.78 -24.01
N HIS A 354 -3.74 18.59 -24.22
CA HIS A 354 -3.65 17.54 -23.18
C HIS A 354 -2.22 17.32 -22.71
N THR A 355 -2.08 16.90 -21.45
CA THR A 355 -0.79 16.53 -20.87
C THR A 355 -0.29 15.24 -21.50
N VAL A 356 1.01 15.16 -21.78
CA VAL A 356 1.68 13.94 -22.18
C VAL A 356 2.72 13.56 -21.14
N VAL A 357 2.68 12.30 -20.72
CA VAL A 357 3.64 11.68 -19.82
C VAL A 357 4.45 10.67 -20.60
N PHE A 358 5.77 10.71 -20.48
CA PHE A 358 6.65 9.79 -21.21
C PHE A 358 7.44 8.91 -20.27
N ASP A 359 7.49 7.61 -20.58
CA ASP A 359 8.57 6.74 -20.14
C ASP A 359 9.64 6.67 -21.23
N LEU A 360 10.90 6.76 -20.82
CA LEU A 360 12.05 6.96 -21.69
C LEU A 360 12.95 5.72 -21.64
N ARG A 361 12.97 4.94 -22.71
CA ARG A 361 13.79 3.74 -22.79
C ARG A 361 15.15 4.01 -23.43
N ARG A 362 16.21 3.72 -22.69
CA ARG A 362 17.58 3.75 -23.20
C ARG A 362 17.81 2.65 -24.27
N PRO A 363 18.40 2.99 -25.44
CA PRO A 363 18.77 1.99 -26.44
C PRO A 363 19.94 1.10 -25.97
N PRO A 364 20.18 -0.07 -26.59
CA PRO A 364 21.24 -0.99 -26.20
C PRO A 364 22.65 -0.41 -26.42
N HIS A 365 23.63 -0.94 -25.68
CA HIS A 365 25.05 -0.60 -25.87
C HIS A 365 25.50 -0.86 -27.32
N GLY A 366 26.16 0.13 -27.92
CA GLY A 366 26.60 0.09 -29.33
C GLY A 366 25.61 0.73 -30.32
N HIS A 367 24.43 1.15 -29.86
CA HIS A 367 23.50 1.93 -30.69
C HIS A 367 24.10 3.31 -31.04
N PRO A 368 23.96 3.81 -32.29
CA PRO A 368 24.52 5.12 -32.70
C PRO A 368 24.07 6.28 -31.80
N CYS A 369 22.78 6.29 -31.42
CA CYS A 369 22.19 7.31 -30.55
C CYS A 369 22.35 7.03 -29.05
N TYR A 370 23.19 6.06 -28.62
CA TYR A 370 23.28 5.67 -27.20
C TYR A 370 23.64 6.83 -26.25
N HIS A 371 24.38 7.83 -26.74
CA HIS A 371 24.74 9.03 -25.96
C HIS A 371 23.87 10.26 -26.26
N SER A 372 23.09 10.25 -27.35
CA SER A 372 22.31 11.40 -27.80
C SER A 372 20.80 11.24 -27.60
N TRP A 373 20.30 10.03 -27.31
CA TRP A 373 18.87 9.71 -27.35
C TRP A 373 17.97 10.64 -26.52
N ILE A 374 18.45 11.13 -25.36
CA ILE A 374 17.73 12.12 -24.55
C ILE A 374 17.63 13.45 -25.33
N ASN A 375 18.74 13.95 -25.85
CA ASN A 375 18.77 15.19 -26.61
C ASN A 375 17.96 15.09 -27.91
N ASP A 376 18.01 13.94 -28.59
CA ASP A 376 17.24 13.67 -29.81
C ASP A 376 15.73 13.71 -29.48
N THR A 377 15.33 13.07 -28.38
CA THR A 377 13.94 13.07 -27.90
C THR A 377 13.47 14.47 -27.47
N LEU A 378 14.29 15.20 -26.71
CA LEU A 378 14.02 16.57 -26.32
C LEU A 378 13.93 17.50 -27.54
N GLY A 379 14.75 17.29 -28.55
CA GLY A 379 14.70 18.01 -29.81
C GLY A 379 13.32 17.89 -30.48
N VAL A 380 12.78 16.68 -30.55
CA VAL A 380 11.42 16.44 -31.10
C VAL A 380 10.35 17.12 -30.24
N ILE A 381 10.46 17.05 -28.91
CA ILE A 381 9.51 17.73 -28.01
C ILE A 381 9.51 19.24 -28.25
N LEU A 382 10.69 19.86 -28.29
CA LEU A 382 10.82 21.31 -28.50
C LEU A 382 10.32 21.74 -29.90
N LEU A 383 10.62 20.96 -30.93
CA LEU A 383 10.19 21.24 -32.31
C LEU A 383 8.68 21.03 -32.51
N SER A 384 8.03 20.19 -31.71
CA SER A 384 6.58 19.95 -31.82
C SER A 384 5.72 21.17 -31.47
N GLY A 385 6.28 22.13 -30.74
CA GLY A 385 5.57 23.32 -30.27
C GLY A 385 4.61 23.07 -29.10
N ILE A 386 4.64 21.89 -28.48
CA ILE A 386 3.84 21.60 -27.29
C ILE A 386 4.24 22.54 -26.12
N PRO A 387 3.28 23.12 -25.39
CA PRO A 387 3.59 23.88 -24.18
C PRO A 387 4.32 23.02 -23.14
N GLN A 388 5.45 23.52 -22.62
CA GLN A 388 6.30 22.73 -21.70
C GLN A 388 5.59 22.24 -20.43
N HIS A 389 4.59 22.97 -19.94
CA HIS A 389 3.82 22.57 -18.75
C HIS A 389 2.91 21.35 -18.98
N LEU A 390 2.67 20.99 -20.25
CA LEU A 390 1.91 19.79 -20.65
C LEU A 390 2.81 18.58 -20.85
N VAL A 391 4.13 18.69 -20.70
CA VAL A 391 5.04 17.56 -20.85
C VAL A 391 5.60 17.16 -19.49
N ARG A 392 5.46 15.88 -19.15
CA ARG A 392 6.00 15.31 -17.91
C ARG A 392 6.79 14.04 -18.24
N LEU A 393 7.86 13.82 -17.49
CA LEU A 393 8.57 12.53 -17.49
C LEU A 393 7.99 11.67 -16.37
N ALA A 394 7.71 10.40 -16.66
CA ALA A 394 7.40 9.43 -15.63
C ALA A 394 8.63 9.28 -14.71
N SER A 395 8.42 9.24 -13.40
CA SER A 395 9.49 9.19 -12.39
C SER A 395 10.31 7.89 -12.40
N ASN A 396 9.96 6.92 -13.25
CA ASN A 396 10.69 5.68 -13.44
C ASN A 396 11.68 5.80 -14.62
N ILE A 397 12.70 6.65 -14.50
CA ILE A 397 13.85 6.53 -15.41
C ILE A 397 14.61 5.27 -14.98
N VAL A 398 14.34 4.13 -15.64
CA VAL A 398 15.06 2.86 -15.45
C VAL A 398 16.48 2.93 -16.01
#